data_AF-A0A960QHM4-F1
#
_entry.id   AF-A0A960QHM4-F1
#
_cell.length_a   1.000
_cell.length_b   1.000
_cell.length_c   1.000
_cell.angle_alpha   90.00
_cell.angle_beta   90.00
_cell.angle_gamma   90.00
#
_symmetry.space_group_name_H-M   'P 1'
#
loop_
_entity.id
_entity.type
_entity.pdbx_description
1 polymer ?
#
loop_
_entity_poly.entity_id
_entity_poly.type
_entity_poly.pdbx_seq_one_letter_code
_entity_poly.pdbx_strand_id
1 'polypeptide(L)' 'STNLHYVLSNLGISSLYVVGVYTNECVETTVRVACDLGYLVTMVDDCCATQTPELHDASLKTLRNRYARIVSTTEAIADV' A
#
# COMPACT_ATOMS: atom_id res chain seq x y z
N SER A 1 -12.86 5.95 9.39
CA SER A 1 -13.64 5.13 8.44
C SER A 1 -14.19 5.99 7.33
N THR A 2 -14.12 5.52 6.08
CA THR A 2 -14.57 6.23 4.87
C THR A 2 -15.44 5.29 4.01
N ASN A 3 -15.97 5.77 2.89
CA ASN A 3 -16.74 4.96 1.92
C ASN A 3 -15.86 4.29 0.84
N LEU A 4 -14.53 4.29 0.98
CA LEU A 4 -13.61 3.86 -0.09
C LEU A 4 -13.84 2.41 -0.54
N HIS A 5 -13.96 1.46 0.40
CA HIS A 5 -14.21 0.06 0.06
C HIS A 5 -15.55 -0.15 -0.66
N TYR A 6 -16.59 0.57 -0.26
CA TYR A 6 -17.90 0.50 -0.93
C TYR A 6 -17.79 0.95 -2.39
N VAL A 7 -17.11 2.07 -2.64
CA VAL A 7 -16.91 2.60 -3.99
C VAL A 7 -16.07 1.63 -4.84
N LEU A 8 -14.93 1.18 -4.32
CA LEU A 8 -14.03 0.27 -5.05
C LEU A 8 -14.70 -1.07 -5.38
N SER A 9 -15.45 -1.65 -4.44
CA SER A 9 -16.20 -2.90 -4.65
C SER A 9 -17.26 -2.76 -5.72
N ASN A 10 -18.02 -1.65 -5.71
CA ASN A 10 -19.04 -1.40 -6.72
C ASN A 10 -18.46 -1.17 -8.12
N LEU A 11 -17.21 -0.70 -8.20
CA LEU A 11 -16.47 -0.57 -9.46
C LEU A 11 -15.79 -1.88 -9.90
N GLY A 12 -15.90 -2.96 -9.11
CA GLY A 12 -15.26 -4.25 -9.41
C GLY A 12 -13.73 -4.22 -9.32
N ILE A 13 -13.15 -3.25 -8.60
CA ILE A 13 -11.71 -3.14 -8.43
C ILE A 13 -11.23 -4.17 -7.41
N SER A 14 -10.24 -4.98 -7.78
CA SER A 14 -9.65 -6.02 -6.92
C SER A 14 -8.16 -5.82 -6.63
N SER A 15 -7.51 -4.87 -7.31
CA SER A 15 -6.07 -4.62 -7.19
C SER A 15 -5.81 -3.14 -6.93
N LEU A 16 -4.89 -2.82 -6.03
CA LEU A 16 -4.60 -1.46 -5.59
C LEU A 16 -3.09 -1.20 -5.60
N TYR A 17 -2.70 -0.08 -6.21
CA TYR A 17 -1.40 0.56 -5.97
C TYR A 17 -1.56 1.60 -4.85
N VAL A 18 -0.73 1.53 -3.81
CA VAL A 18 -0.82 2.39 -2.62
C VAL A 18 0.46 3.21 -2.47
N VAL A 19 0.30 4.53 -2.32
CA VAL A 19 1.38 5.51 -2.16
C VAL A 19 0.96 6.63 -1.19
N GLY A 20 1.92 7.42 -0.69
CA GLY A 20 1.64 8.63 0.10
C GLY A 20 2.35 8.70 1.46
N VAL A 21 1.75 9.41 2.42
CA VAL A 21 2.29 9.65 3.76
C VAL A 21 1.22 9.46 4.84
N TYR A 22 1.55 9.00 6.06
CA TYR A 22 2.87 8.54 6.52
C TYR A 22 3.03 7.03 6.30
N THR A 23 4.23 6.58 5.90
CA THR A 23 4.54 5.16 5.58
C THR A 23 4.10 4.22 6.70
N ASN A 24 4.55 4.46 7.93
CA ASN A 24 4.29 3.63 9.10
C ASN A 24 2.95 3.93 9.80
N GLU A 25 2.10 4.78 9.24
CA GLU A 25 0.78 5.08 9.79
C GLU A 25 -0.33 4.87 8.76
N CYS A 26 -0.78 5.93 8.10
CA CYS A 26 -1.95 5.90 7.23
C CYS A 26 -1.74 4.93 6.06
N VAL A 27 -0.54 4.92 5.47
CA VAL A 27 -0.21 4.04 4.34
C VAL A 27 -0.21 2.59 4.80
N GLU A 28 0.56 2.25 5.84
CA GLU A 28 0.61 0.90 6.41
C GLU A 28 -0.76 0.39 6.86
N THR A 29 -1.55 1.23 7.54
CA THR A 29 -2.89 0.88 8.00
C THR A 29 -3.81 0.60 6.82
N THR A 30 -3.77 1.42 5.77
CA THR A 30 -4.55 1.20 4.55
C THR A 30 -4.11 -0.08 3.84
N VAL A 31 -2.81 -0.36 3.74
CA VAL A 31 -2.29 -1.60 3.14
C VAL A 31 -2.82 -2.83 3.86
N ARG A 32 -2.74 -2.85 5.20
CA ARG A 32 -3.20 -3.98 6.01
C ARG A 32 -4.70 -4.21 5.85
N VAL A 33 -5.50 -3.15 5.99
CA VAL A 33 -6.97 -3.26 5.84
C VAL A 33 -7.35 -3.68 4.42
N ALA A 34 -6.66 -3.18 3.39
CA ALA A 34 -6.91 -3.60 2.01
C ALA A 34 -6.57 -5.09 1.80
N CYS A 35 -5.45 -5.57 2.34
CA CYS A 35 -5.11 -6.99 2.33
C CYS A 35 -6.19 -7.83 3.02
N ASP A 36 -6.64 -7.41 4.21
CA ASP A 36 -7.68 -8.12 4.98
C ASP A 36 -9.04 -8.16 4.25
N LEU A 37 -9.34 -7.12 3.46
CA LEU A 37 -10.53 -7.05 2.60
C LEU A 37 -10.38 -7.84 1.29
N GLY A 38 -9.21 -8.46 1.04
CA GLY A 38 -8.97 -9.33 -0.12
C GLY A 38 -8.47 -8.63 -1.37
N TYR A 39 -8.01 -7.37 -1.30
CA TYR A 39 -7.38 -6.71 -2.44
C TYR A 39 -5.97 -7.26 -2.71
N LEU A 40 -5.58 -7.30 -3.98
CA LEU A 40 -4.17 -7.47 -4.38
C LEU A 40 -3.45 -6.13 -4.21
N VAL A 41 -2.70 -5.99 -3.13
CA VAL A 41 -2.04 -4.73 -2.78
C VAL A 41 -0.60 -4.70 -3.27
N THR A 42 -0.27 -3.66 -4.04
CA THR A 42 1.10 -3.26 -4.34
C THR A 42 1.38 -1.89 -3.72
N MET A 43 2.42 -1.79 -2.89
CA MET A 43 2.88 -0.51 -2.34
C MET A 43 4.12 -0.07 -3.09
N VAL A 44 4.14 1.21 -3.53
CA VAL A 44 5.27 1.78 -4.25
C VAL A 44 6.14 2.55 -3.25
N ASP A 45 7.26 1.96 -2.85
CA ASP A 45 8.00 2.39 -1.65
C ASP A 45 8.69 3.75 -1.83
N ASP A 46 9.30 3.97 -3.00
CA ASP A 46 9.91 5.24 -3.38
C ASP A 46 8.89 6.38 -3.63
N CYS A 47 7.58 6.08 -3.57
CA CYS A 47 6.48 7.05 -3.53
C CYS A 47 5.85 7.20 -2.12
N CYS A 48 6.50 6.66 -1.08
CA CYS A 48 6.05 6.77 0.30
C CYS A 48 7.09 7.48 1.17
N ALA A 49 6.64 8.21 2.19
CA ALA A 49 7.55 8.86 3.14
C ALA A 49 7.02 8.88 4.57
N THR A 50 7.93 9.02 5.54
CA THR A 50 7.61 9.26 6.94
C THR A 50 8.71 10.08 7.64
N GLN A 51 8.61 10.31 8.95
CA GLN A 51 9.51 11.24 9.67
C GLN A 51 10.99 10.82 9.63
N THR A 52 11.30 9.51 9.65
CA THR A 52 12.68 9.03 9.57
C THR A 52 12.81 7.81 8.66
N PRO A 53 13.99 7.57 8.05
CA PRO A 53 14.25 6.37 7.26
C PRO A 53 14.04 5.07 8.04
N GLU A 54 14.38 5.05 9.33
CA GLU A 54 14.26 3.85 10.16
C GLU A 54 12.80 3.43 10.34
N LEU A 55 11.89 4.40 10.51
CA LEU A 55 10.45 4.15 10.59
C LEU A 55 9.89 3.67 9.24
N HIS A 56 10.35 4.26 8.13
CA HIS A 56 9.99 3.82 6.79
C HIS A 56 10.42 2.36 6.56
N ASP A 57 11.68 2.04 6.80
CA ASP A 57 12.26 0.71 6.63
C ASP A 57 11.62 -0.35 7.54
N ALA A 58 11.28 0.01 8.78
CA ALA A 58 10.58 -0.88 9.70
C ALA A 58 9.19 -1.26 9.18
N SER A 59 8.46 -0.29 8.62
CA SER A 59 7.16 -0.53 7.99
C SER A 59 7.30 -1.44 6.76
N LEU A 60 8.24 -1.14 5.86
CA LEU A 60 8.51 -1.96 4.67
C LEU A 60 8.85 -3.41 5.03
N LYS A 61 9.70 -3.63 6.05
CA LYS A 61 10.05 -4.97 6.54
C LYS A 61 8.84 -5.74 7.05
N THR A 62 7.87 -5.05 7.65
CA THR A 62 6.69 -5.68 8.22
C THR A 62 5.65 -6.03 7.14
N LEU A 63 5.54 -5.19 6.11
CA LEU A 63 4.55 -5.33 5.03
C LEU A 63 4.98 -6.30 3.94
N ARG A 64 6.27 -6.31 3.60
CA ARG A 64 6.82 -7.04 2.44
C ARG A 64 6.50 -8.53 2.49
N ASN A 65 5.89 -9.02 1.41
CA ASN A 65 5.52 -10.43 1.20
C ASN A 65 4.54 -11.00 2.23
N ARG A 66 3.89 -10.14 3.02
CA ARG A 66 2.86 -10.55 4.00
C ARG A 66 1.54 -9.84 3.77
N TYR A 67 1.58 -8.53 3.55
CA TYR A 67 0.38 -7.70 3.35
C TYR A 67 0.35 -7.02 1.98
N ALA A 68 1.50 -6.81 1.37
CA ALA A 68 1.61 -6.24 0.03
C ALA A 68 2.86 -6.71 -0.69
N ARG A 69 2.80 -6.64 -2.02
CA ARG A 69 3.99 -6.58 -2.88
C ARG A 69 4.59 -5.18 -2.75
N ILE A 70 5.89 -5.08 -2.50
CA ILE A 70 6.60 -3.80 -2.39
C ILE A 70 7.51 -3.65 -3.61
N VAL A 71 7.33 -2.57 -4.35
CA VAL A 71 8.06 -2.31 -5.61
C VAL A 71 8.49 -0.85 -5.69
N SER A 72 9.51 -0.58 -6.50
CA SER A 72 9.86 0.78 -6.91
C SER A 72 8.87 1.33 -7.95
N THR A 73 8.89 2.64 -8.15
CA THR A 73 8.07 3.32 -9.17
C THR A 73 8.36 2.78 -10.57
N THR A 74 9.64 2.47 -10.85
CA THR A 74 10.06 1.92 -12.14
C THR A 74 9.41 0.56 -12.41
N GLU A 75 9.40 -0.33 -11.41
CA GLU A 75 8.75 -1.63 -11.50
C GLU A 75 7.22 -1.49 -11.61
N ALA A 76 6.61 -0.58 -10.84
CA ALA A 76 5.16 -0.34 -10.87
C ALA A 76 4.68 0.14 -12.26
N ILE A 77 5.44 0.99 -12.92
CA ILE A 77 5.10 1.48 -14.27
C ILE A 77 5.25 0.37 -15.31
N ALA A 78 6.20 -0.55 -15.14
CA ALA A 78 6.42 -1.65 -16.08
C ALA A 78 5.31 -2.72 -16.06
N ASP A 79 4.50 -2.76 -14.99
CA ASP A 79 3.38 -3.70 -14.82
C ASP A 79 2.07 -3.25 -15.53
N VAL A 80 2.04 -2.05 -16.11
CA VAL A 80 0.85 -1.42 -16.74
C VAL A 80 1.03 -1.34 -18.25
#